data_AF-A0A658ZXB6-F1
#
_entry.id   AF-A0A658ZXB6-F1
#
_cell.length_a   1.000
_cell.length_b   1.000
_cell.length_c   1.000
_cell.angle_alpha   90.00
_cell.angle_beta   90.00
_cell.angle_gamma   90.00
#
_symmetry.space_group_name_H-M   'P 1'
#
loop_
_entity.id
_entity.type
_entity.pdbx_description
1 polymer ?
#
loop_
_entity_poly.entity_id
_entity_poly.type
_entity_poly.pdbx_seq_one_letter_code
_entity_poly.pdbx_strand_id
1 'polypeptide(L)'
;MAAKGFYLVQGDRTTCGGRITTGAEDHTLFDKPVAREQDSVTCGKHAGLYKIAGGIDNDTIHGRRMAGTLDSFSTCPCKARFIPSMMNDTYEKGGECITTLFSLNGLMASLQEPYKNLHPENKTERQCTHTDGAIKVAEYIISEIKANVRSDTAETIRYLIDVDFIIKRLTEWNKLPFYARLGPPPKSRFTCCNGYLVSDRENRFNLGS
;
A
#
# COMPACT_ATOMS: atom_id res chain seq x y z
N MET A 1 -1.98 -12.22 13.97
CA MET A 1 -2.32 -12.40 12.55
C MET A 1 -3.08 -11.18 12.11
N ALA A 2 -2.70 -10.53 11.00
CA ALA A 2 -3.43 -9.39 10.46
C ALA A 2 -4.72 -9.87 9.78
N ALA A 3 -5.83 -9.18 10.00
CA ALA A 3 -7.09 -9.46 9.35
C ALA A 3 -7.23 -8.59 8.09
N LYS A 4 -7.56 -9.20 6.96
CA LYS A 4 -7.77 -8.50 5.69
C LYS A 4 -9.19 -7.93 5.62
N GLY A 5 -9.30 -6.62 5.43
CA GLY A 5 -10.54 -5.87 5.23
C GLY A 5 -10.65 -5.31 3.81
N PHE A 6 -11.84 -4.79 3.48
CA PHE A 6 -12.15 -4.16 2.20
C PHE A 6 -12.78 -2.79 2.43
N TYR A 7 -12.43 -1.83 1.58
CA TYR A 7 -13.04 -0.50 1.61
C TYR A 7 -14.48 -0.57 1.10
N LEU A 8 -15.34 0.27 1.67
CA LEU A 8 -16.75 0.34 1.33
C LEU A 8 -17.05 1.55 0.46
N VAL A 9 -17.98 1.39 -0.48
CA VAL A 9 -18.43 2.45 -1.38
C VAL A 9 -19.95 2.60 -1.37
N GLN A 10 -20.42 3.72 -1.91
CA GLN A 10 -21.84 3.92 -2.13
C GLN A 10 -22.43 2.80 -2.98
N GLY A 11 -23.58 2.27 -2.54
CA GLY A 11 -24.26 1.14 -3.18
C GLY A 11 -23.91 -0.23 -2.61
N ASP A 12 -22.90 -0.35 -1.74
CA ASP A 12 -22.61 -1.60 -1.05
C ASP A 12 -23.79 -2.05 -0.19
N ARG A 13 -24.00 -3.37 -0.17
CA ARG A 13 -25.13 -3.98 0.52
C ARG A 13 -24.81 -4.25 1.97
N THR A 14 -25.82 -4.34 2.81
CA THR A 14 -25.69 -4.82 4.19
C THR A 14 -26.25 -6.21 4.34
N THR A 15 -25.80 -6.95 5.36
CA THR A 15 -26.29 -8.31 5.65
C THR A 15 -27.78 -8.36 6.03
N CYS A 16 -28.38 -7.23 6.42
CA CYS A 16 -29.81 -7.12 6.67
C CYS A 16 -30.65 -6.81 5.41
N GLY A 17 -30.04 -6.76 4.22
CA GLY A 17 -30.72 -6.46 2.95
C GLY A 17 -30.84 -4.97 2.63
N GLY A 18 -30.13 -4.12 3.38
CA GLY A 18 -30.05 -2.68 3.12
C GLY A 18 -28.89 -2.30 2.20
N ARG A 19 -28.68 -0.99 1.99
CA ARG A 19 -27.58 -0.47 1.16
C ARG A 19 -27.06 0.89 1.62
N ILE A 20 -25.79 1.19 1.35
CA ILE A 20 -25.21 2.51 1.56
C ILE A 20 -25.73 3.49 0.50
N THR A 21 -26.28 4.63 0.94
CA THR A 21 -26.91 5.61 0.05
C THR A 21 -26.06 6.85 -0.20
N THR A 22 -25.10 7.14 0.66
CA THR A 22 -24.27 8.35 0.59
C THR A 22 -22.80 7.99 0.69
N GLY A 23 -21.93 8.76 0.05
CA GLY A 23 -20.47 8.63 0.12
C GLY A 23 -19.78 10.01 0.05
N ALA A 24 -18.46 10.03 -0.01
CA ALA A 24 -17.65 11.23 -0.25
C ALA A 24 -17.75 11.67 -1.71
N GLU A 25 -18.11 12.93 -1.96
CA GLU A 25 -18.30 13.45 -3.33
C GLU A 25 -16.98 13.67 -4.08
N ASP A 26 -15.90 13.90 -3.35
CA ASP A 26 -14.60 14.29 -3.88
C ASP A 26 -13.55 13.17 -3.88
N HIS A 27 -13.85 12.06 -3.19
CA HIS A 27 -13.03 10.86 -3.15
C HIS A 27 -13.82 9.68 -3.68
N THR A 28 -13.45 9.26 -4.89
CA THR A 28 -14.05 8.10 -5.57
C THR A 28 -13.04 6.98 -5.71
N LEU A 29 -13.57 5.77 -5.61
CA LEU A 29 -12.85 4.53 -5.84
C LEU A 29 -13.58 3.79 -6.97
N PHE A 30 -12.92 3.64 -8.11
CA PHE A 30 -13.54 3.08 -9.34
C PHE A 30 -14.85 3.79 -9.72
N ASP A 31 -14.82 5.14 -9.78
CA ASP A 31 -15.96 6.01 -10.10
C ASP A 31 -17.16 5.91 -9.14
N LYS A 32 -16.97 5.27 -7.98
CA LYS A 32 -17.97 5.20 -6.91
C LYS A 32 -17.49 5.99 -5.70
N PRO A 33 -18.32 6.85 -5.11
CA PRO A 33 -17.92 7.63 -3.94
C PRO A 33 -17.68 6.71 -2.74
N VAL A 34 -16.56 6.94 -2.05
CA VAL A 34 -16.14 6.12 -0.90
C VAL A 34 -17.05 6.39 0.29
N ALA A 35 -17.47 5.33 0.99
CA ALA A 35 -18.29 5.46 2.18
C ALA A 35 -17.44 5.85 3.40
N ARG A 36 -17.97 6.74 4.24
CA ARG A 36 -17.31 7.24 5.46
C ARG A 36 -18.19 7.01 6.68
N GLU A 37 -17.57 7.07 7.85
CA GLU A 37 -18.28 7.07 9.13
C GLU A 37 -19.33 8.18 9.17
N GLN A 38 -20.55 7.88 9.62
CA GLN A 38 -21.76 8.70 9.60
C GLN A 38 -22.49 8.83 8.24
N ASP A 39 -21.99 8.21 7.17
CA ASP A 39 -22.74 8.19 5.91
C ASP A 39 -24.04 7.39 6.07
N SER A 40 -25.00 7.70 5.21
CA SER A 40 -26.35 7.18 5.34
C SER A 40 -26.47 5.77 4.74
N VAL A 41 -27.20 4.91 5.43
CA VAL A 41 -27.45 3.52 5.06
C VAL A 41 -28.91 3.15 5.30
N THR A 42 -29.53 2.42 4.39
CA THR A 42 -30.86 1.86 4.59
C THR A 42 -30.78 0.50 5.25
N CYS A 43 -31.82 0.09 5.97
CA CYS A 43 -31.96 -1.26 6.49
C CYS A 43 -33.03 -2.01 5.70
N GLY A 44 -32.81 -3.30 5.41
CA GLY A 44 -33.82 -4.13 4.73
C GLY A 44 -34.93 -4.64 5.65
N LYS A 45 -34.72 -4.60 6.97
CA LYS A 45 -35.68 -5.11 7.99
C LYS A 45 -36.46 -4.03 8.71
N HIS A 46 -35.85 -2.86 8.92
CA HIS A 46 -36.45 -1.76 9.68
C HIS A 46 -36.52 -0.53 8.79
N ALA A 47 -37.70 0.09 8.73
CA ALA A 47 -37.88 1.34 8.00
C ALA A 47 -37.11 2.47 8.71
N GLY A 48 -36.33 3.22 7.96
CA GLY A 48 -35.55 4.33 8.47
C GLY A 48 -34.22 4.51 7.76
N LEU A 49 -33.66 5.70 7.93
CA LEU A 49 -32.30 6.02 7.52
C LEU A 49 -31.38 5.82 8.72
N TYR A 50 -30.42 4.92 8.58
CA TYR A 50 -29.41 4.65 9.58
C TYR A 50 -28.08 5.23 9.12
N LYS A 51 -27.06 5.14 9.97
CA LYS A 51 -25.72 5.65 9.68
C LYS A 51 -24.68 4.54 9.79
N ILE A 52 -23.54 4.73 9.16
CA ILE A 52 -22.35 3.91 9.38
C ILE A 52 -21.70 4.34 10.70
N ALA A 53 -21.45 3.39 11.59
CA ALA A 53 -20.69 3.59 12.82
C ALA A 53 -19.34 2.87 12.72
N GLY A 54 -18.27 3.55 13.14
CA GLY A 54 -16.91 3.05 13.03
C GLY A 54 -16.30 3.27 11.64
N GLY A 55 -14.98 3.18 11.59
CA GLY A 55 -14.18 3.40 10.40
C GLY A 55 -12.72 3.05 10.67
N ILE A 56 -11.91 3.07 9.61
CA ILE A 56 -10.49 2.72 9.65
C ILE A 56 -9.73 3.87 10.32
N ASP A 57 -8.98 3.60 11.38
CA ASP A 57 -8.36 4.65 12.20
C ASP A 57 -7.26 5.44 11.48
N ASN A 58 -6.54 4.80 10.54
CA ASN A 58 -5.45 5.44 9.81
C ASN A 58 -5.91 6.20 8.55
N ASP A 59 -7.13 5.93 8.05
CA ASP A 59 -7.61 6.46 6.78
C ASP A 59 -8.80 7.38 6.98
N THR A 60 -8.55 8.68 6.80
CA THR A 60 -9.53 9.74 7.07
C THR A 60 -9.69 10.65 5.85
N ILE A 61 -10.94 10.94 5.50
CA ILE A 61 -11.33 11.90 4.47
C ILE A 61 -12.13 13.03 5.13
N HIS A 62 -11.70 14.28 4.98
CA HIS A 62 -12.36 15.46 5.58
C HIS A 62 -12.65 15.32 7.08
N GLY A 63 -11.71 14.75 7.83
CA GLY A 63 -11.88 14.51 9.27
C GLY A 63 -12.86 13.38 9.63
N ARG A 64 -13.37 12.63 8.65
CA ARG A 64 -14.23 11.44 8.85
C ARG A 64 -13.50 10.18 8.40
N ARG A 65 -13.49 9.15 9.25
CA ARG A 65 -12.84 7.87 8.93
C ARG A 65 -13.51 7.18 7.76
N MET A 66 -12.73 6.56 6.88
CA MET A 66 -13.24 5.70 5.81
C MET A 66 -13.95 4.49 6.41
N ALA A 67 -15.03 4.04 5.77
CA ALA A 67 -15.76 2.87 6.19
C ALA A 67 -15.11 1.60 5.65
N GLY A 68 -14.93 0.60 6.51
CA GLY A 68 -14.29 -0.67 6.17
C GLY A 68 -15.12 -1.86 6.64
N THR A 69 -14.97 -3.00 5.98
CA THR A 69 -15.75 -4.22 6.31
C THR A 69 -15.45 -4.80 7.68
N LEU A 70 -14.27 -4.54 8.25
CA LEU A 70 -13.89 -5.02 9.58
C LEU A 70 -14.25 -4.03 10.70
N ASP A 71 -14.22 -2.75 10.40
CA ASP A 71 -14.26 -1.66 11.39
C ASP A 71 -15.60 -0.95 11.47
N SER A 72 -16.43 -1.11 10.44
CA SER A 72 -17.70 -0.42 10.33
C SER A 72 -18.89 -1.37 10.44
N PHE A 73 -19.92 -0.89 11.11
CA PHE A 73 -21.23 -1.54 11.19
C PHE A 73 -22.34 -0.49 11.04
N SER A 74 -23.52 -0.93 10.61
CA SER A 74 -24.68 -0.03 10.54
C SER A 74 -25.28 0.20 11.93
N THR A 75 -25.74 1.43 12.20
CA THR A 75 -26.45 1.79 13.44
C THR A 75 -27.88 1.25 13.50
N CYS A 76 -28.30 0.45 12.51
CA CYS A 76 -29.60 -0.19 12.53
C CYS A 76 -29.71 -1.19 13.70
N PRO A 77 -30.94 -1.50 14.18
CA PRO A 77 -31.13 -2.48 15.25
C PRO A 77 -30.52 -3.85 14.95
N CYS A 78 -30.32 -4.20 13.67
CA CYS A 78 -29.68 -5.45 13.26
C CYS A 78 -28.16 -5.48 13.47
N LYS A 79 -27.51 -4.33 13.72
CA LYS A 79 -26.05 -4.16 13.68
C LYS A 79 -25.43 -4.84 12.46
N ALA A 80 -26.02 -4.59 11.30
CA ALA A 80 -25.65 -5.31 10.08
C ALA A 80 -24.25 -4.92 9.62
N ARG A 81 -23.50 -5.93 9.15
CA ARG A 81 -22.20 -5.77 8.50
C ARG A 81 -22.39 -5.37 7.05
N PHE A 82 -21.37 -4.80 6.46
CA PHE A 82 -21.34 -4.43 5.05
C PHE A 82 -20.75 -5.55 4.19
N ILE A 83 -21.32 -5.74 3.01
CA ILE A 83 -20.90 -6.68 1.99
C ILE A 83 -20.25 -5.83 0.89
N PRO A 84 -18.91 -5.90 0.72
CA PRO A 84 -18.21 -5.08 -0.25
C PRO A 84 -18.58 -5.55 -1.66
N SER A 85 -18.93 -4.62 -2.54
CA SER A 85 -19.11 -4.94 -3.97
C SER A 85 -17.78 -5.05 -4.70
N MET A 86 -16.71 -4.43 -4.17
CA MET A 86 -15.39 -4.39 -4.77
C MET A 86 -14.37 -5.08 -3.86
N MET A 87 -13.72 -6.13 -4.39
CA MET A 87 -12.72 -6.91 -3.64
C MET A 87 -11.28 -6.53 -3.98
N ASN A 88 -11.07 -5.59 -4.89
CA ASN A 88 -9.75 -5.19 -5.36
C ASN A 88 -9.05 -4.19 -4.43
N ASP A 89 -9.81 -3.46 -3.62
CA ASP A 89 -9.25 -2.50 -2.67
C ASP A 89 -9.39 -3.01 -1.24
N THR A 90 -8.23 -3.27 -0.63
CA THR A 90 -8.13 -4.01 0.64
C THR A 90 -7.18 -3.31 1.58
N TYR A 91 -7.48 -3.39 2.86
CA TYR A 91 -6.61 -2.92 3.93
C TYR A 91 -6.33 -4.06 4.92
N GLU A 92 -5.27 -3.92 5.70
CA GLU A 92 -4.93 -4.88 6.74
C GLU A 92 -5.12 -4.23 8.10
N LYS A 93 -5.96 -4.85 8.93
CA LYS A 93 -6.06 -4.48 10.35
C LYS A 93 -5.18 -5.43 11.14
N GLY A 94 -4.05 -4.91 11.62
CA GLY A 94 -3.25 -5.58 12.64
C GLY A 94 -4.10 -5.72 13.91
N GLY A 95 -4.33 -6.94 14.38
CA GLY A 95 -4.89 -7.14 15.71
C GLY A 95 -3.99 -6.41 16.70
N GLU A 96 -4.58 -5.56 17.54
CA GLU A 96 -3.88 -4.83 18.60
C GLU A 96 -3.08 -5.84 19.43
N CYS A 97 -1.79 -5.94 19.15
CA CYS A 97 -0.87 -6.40 20.16
C CYS A 97 -0.95 -5.37 21.27
N ILE A 98 -1.13 -5.83 22.50
CA ILE A 98 -1.19 -4.97 23.69
C ILE A 98 0.04 -4.06 23.64
N THR A 99 -0.17 -2.80 23.25
CA THR A 99 0.85 -1.75 23.23
C THR A 99 1.04 -1.21 24.65
N THR A 100 1.19 -2.11 25.61
CA THR A 100 1.88 -1.74 26.84
C THR A 100 3.37 -1.94 26.60
N LEU A 101 4.04 -0.80 26.38
CA LEU A 101 5.42 -0.52 26.79
C LEU A 101 6.56 -0.39 25.75
N PHE A 102 6.30 0.11 24.54
CA PHE A 102 7.30 1.01 23.92
C PHE A 102 6.63 1.95 22.92
N SER A 103 6.58 3.23 23.25
CA SER A 103 5.90 4.25 22.45
C SER A 103 6.66 4.47 21.13
N LEU A 104 6.20 3.80 20.07
CA LEU A 104 6.68 4.02 18.69
C LEU A 104 6.51 5.50 18.26
N ASN A 105 5.53 6.19 18.85
CA ASN A 105 5.29 7.62 18.64
C ASN A 105 6.44 8.48 19.20
N GLY A 106 7.11 8.04 20.27
CA GLY A 106 8.27 8.74 20.82
C GLY A 106 9.50 8.64 19.91
N LEU A 107 9.72 7.47 19.29
CA LEU A 107 10.82 7.26 18.34
C LEU A 107 10.65 8.07 17.05
N MET A 108 9.42 8.16 16.53
CA MET A 108 9.09 9.03 15.38
C MET A 108 9.31 10.52 15.68
N ALA A 109 9.03 10.97 16.91
CA ALA A 109 9.27 12.36 17.31
C ALA A 109 10.76 12.70 17.39
N SER A 110 11.60 11.78 17.91
CA SER A 110 13.07 11.95 17.94
C SER A 110 13.71 11.93 16.55
N LEU A 111 13.11 11.22 15.61
CA LEU A 111 13.47 11.21 14.18
C LEU A 111 12.80 12.35 13.38
N GLN A 112 12.20 13.36 14.01
CA GLN A 112 11.70 14.54 13.29
C GLN A 112 12.58 15.77 13.55
N GLU A 113 13.25 15.82 14.70
CA GLU A 113 14.11 16.94 15.14
C GLU A 113 15.20 17.34 14.12
N PRO A 114 15.90 16.40 13.44
CA PRO A 114 16.92 16.77 12.45
C PRO A 114 16.37 17.31 11.11
N TYR A 115 15.08 17.07 10.81
CA TYR A 115 14.56 17.19 9.43
C TYR A 115 13.54 18.32 9.27
N LYS A 116 13.15 19.01 10.34
CA LYS A 116 12.23 20.16 10.29
C LYS A 116 12.83 21.43 9.65
N ASN A 117 14.15 21.50 9.48
CA ASN A 117 14.84 22.68 8.94
C ASN A 117 15.36 22.51 7.51
N LEU A 118 15.02 21.42 6.81
CA LEU A 118 15.39 21.25 5.41
C LEU A 118 14.37 21.95 4.50
N HIS A 119 14.52 23.27 4.39
CA HIS A 119 13.96 24.04 3.28
C HIS A 119 14.63 23.55 1.97
N PRO A 120 13.88 23.36 0.88
CA PRO A 120 14.42 22.82 -0.36
C PRO A 120 15.15 23.93 -1.14
N GLU A 121 16.31 24.38 -0.64
CA GLU A 121 17.08 25.43 -1.31
C GLU A 121 18.49 24.93 -1.63
N ASN A 122 18.74 24.76 -2.93
CA ASN A 122 20.01 24.53 -3.61
C ASN A 122 20.82 23.27 -3.20
N LYS A 123 20.72 22.24 -4.04
CA LYS A 123 21.52 21.02 -4.03
C LYS A 123 22.97 21.31 -4.43
N THR A 124 23.73 21.98 -3.57
CA THR A 124 25.18 21.85 -3.60
C THR A 124 25.50 20.49 -3.02
N GLU A 125 25.94 19.56 -3.87
CA GLU A 125 26.41 18.24 -3.43
C GLU A 125 27.46 18.44 -2.35
N ARG A 126 27.09 18.13 -1.10
CA ARG A 126 28.05 18.09 -0.01
C ARG A 126 28.98 16.90 -0.31
N GLN A 127 30.16 17.18 -0.84
CA GLN A 127 31.21 16.19 -1.02
C GLN A 127 31.75 15.81 0.36
N CYS A 128 31.11 14.82 0.97
CA CYS A 128 31.59 14.24 2.21
C CYS A 128 32.68 13.21 1.89
N THR A 129 33.86 13.34 2.53
CA THR A 129 35.02 12.46 2.32
C THR A 129 34.96 11.18 3.18
N HIS A 130 33.77 10.71 3.53
CA HIS A 130 33.61 9.51 4.34
C HIS A 130 33.35 8.29 3.46
N THR A 131 34.05 7.18 3.76
CA THR A 131 33.74 5.88 3.14
C THR A 131 32.34 5.46 3.59
N ASP A 132 31.44 5.22 2.64
CA ASP A 132 30.07 4.86 2.94
C ASP A 132 30.01 3.45 3.55
N GLY A 133 29.92 3.40 4.88
CA GLY A 133 29.78 2.16 5.63
C GLY A 133 28.42 1.49 5.43
N ALA A 134 27.40 2.23 5.00
CA ALA A 134 26.06 1.70 4.80
C ALA A 134 26.03 0.74 3.61
N ILE A 135 26.82 0.99 2.56
CA ILE A 135 26.93 0.10 1.40
C ILE A 135 27.44 -1.28 1.83
N LYS A 136 28.52 -1.33 2.62
CA LYS A 136 29.11 -2.59 3.09
C LYS A 136 28.13 -3.39 3.96
N VAL A 137 27.37 -2.69 4.80
CA VAL A 137 26.32 -3.33 5.62
C VAL A 137 25.20 -3.87 4.74
N ALA A 138 24.77 -3.11 3.74
CA ALA A 138 23.74 -3.55 2.80
C ALA A 138 24.18 -4.78 1.98
N GLU A 139 25.42 -4.80 1.50
CA GLU A 139 26.00 -5.96 0.80
C GLU A 139 26.01 -7.22 1.69
N TYR A 140 26.42 -7.07 2.95
CA TYR A 140 26.40 -8.17 3.91
C TYR A 140 24.98 -8.72 4.13
N ILE A 141 24.01 -7.85 4.38
CA ILE A 141 22.60 -8.26 4.59
C ILE A 141 22.07 -9.01 3.36
N ILE A 142 22.35 -8.52 2.15
CA ILE A 142 21.91 -9.17 0.91
C ILE A 142 22.57 -10.56 0.79
N SER A 143 23.86 -10.68 1.10
CA SER A 143 24.57 -11.97 1.03
C SER A 143 24.00 -13.00 2.02
N GLU A 144 23.64 -12.56 3.23
CA GLU A 144 23.02 -13.41 4.24
C GLU A 144 21.62 -13.88 3.82
N ILE A 145 20.81 -12.98 3.24
CA ILE A 145 19.49 -13.35 2.69
C ILE A 145 19.64 -14.37 1.56
N LYS A 146 20.64 -14.22 0.68
CA LYS A 146 20.87 -15.15 -0.43
C LYS A 146 21.30 -16.54 0.04
N ALA A 147 22.19 -16.63 1.03
CA ALA A 147 22.79 -17.89 1.47
C ALA A 147 21.91 -18.64 2.48
N ASN A 148 21.29 -17.92 3.43
CA ASN A 148 20.77 -18.52 4.66
C ASN A 148 19.25 -18.44 4.81
N VAL A 149 18.53 -17.59 4.05
CA VAL A 149 17.08 -17.37 4.24
C VAL A 149 16.24 -18.12 3.21
N ARG A 150 15.37 -19.03 3.69
CA ARG A 150 14.41 -19.79 2.88
C ARG A 150 12.97 -19.36 3.20
N SER A 151 12.53 -18.25 2.61
CA SER A 151 11.15 -17.77 2.64
C SER A 151 10.70 -17.27 1.26
N ASP A 152 9.39 -17.26 1.02
CA ASP A 152 8.79 -16.73 -0.22
C ASP A 152 9.14 -15.24 -0.44
N THR A 153 9.22 -14.47 0.65
CA THR A 153 9.68 -13.08 0.63
C THR A 153 11.15 -12.96 0.23
N ALA A 154 12.03 -13.83 0.74
CA ALA A 154 13.43 -13.87 0.36
C ALA A 154 13.62 -14.33 -1.10
N GLU A 155 12.74 -15.19 -1.62
CA GLU A 155 12.72 -15.56 -3.05
C GLU A 155 12.32 -14.36 -3.93
N THR A 156 11.33 -13.59 -3.50
CA THR A 156 10.93 -12.33 -4.18
C THR A 156 12.07 -11.30 -4.16
N ILE A 157 12.78 -11.16 -3.04
CA ILE A 157 13.95 -10.27 -2.93
C ILE A 157 15.07 -10.73 -3.88
N ARG A 158 15.37 -12.04 -3.90
CA ARG A 158 16.33 -12.64 -4.87
C ARG A 158 15.92 -12.37 -6.31
N TYR A 159 14.63 -12.52 -6.63
CA TYR A 159 14.06 -12.24 -7.95
C TYR A 159 14.22 -10.79 -8.39
N LEU A 160 14.07 -9.82 -7.47
CA LEU A 160 14.07 -8.39 -7.78
C LEU A 160 15.46 -7.76 -7.79
N ILE A 161 16.43 -8.30 -7.06
CA ILE A 161 17.73 -7.66 -6.80
C ILE A 161 18.88 -8.32 -7.58
N ASP A 162 18.80 -9.63 -7.86
CA ASP A 162 19.96 -10.35 -8.36
C ASP A 162 20.19 -10.15 -9.87
N VAL A 163 21.16 -9.28 -10.21
CA VAL A 163 21.54 -8.97 -11.59
C VAL A 163 21.94 -10.23 -12.36
N ASP A 164 22.62 -11.17 -11.71
CA ASP A 164 23.03 -12.45 -12.32
C ASP A 164 21.83 -13.32 -12.69
N PHE A 165 20.76 -13.29 -11.88
CA PHE A 165 19.52 -14.01 -12.14
C PHE A 165 18.75 -13.39 -13.33
N ILE A 166 18.76 -12.06 -13.45
CA ILE A 166 18.20 -11.35 -14.60
C ILE A 166 18.98 -11.67 -15.88
N ILE A 167 20.32 -11.65 -15.83
CA ILE A 167 21.18 -12.01 -16.97
C ILE A 167 20.90 -13.45 -17.40
N LYS A 168 20.85 -14.40 -16.46
CA LYS A 168 20.54 -15.80 -16.77
C LYS A 168 19.19 -15.94 -17.47
N ARG A 169 18.13 -15.28 -16.98
CA ARG A 169 16.81 -15.29 -17.61
C ARG A 169 16.78 -14.63 -18.99
N LEU A 170 17.52 -13.54 -19.18
CA LEU A 170 17.67 -12.92 -20.51
C LEU A 170 18.37 -13.87 -21.48
N THR A 171 19.40 -14.61 -21.04
CA THR A 171 20.06 -15.61 -21.89
C THR A 171 19.15 -16.79 -22.22
N GLU A 172 18.31 -17.25 -21.29
CA GLU A 172 17.32 -18.30 -21.53
C GLU A 172 16.21 -17.82 -22.46
N TRP A 173 15.71 -16.59 -22.26
CA TRP A 173 14.71 -15.97 -23.12
C TRP A 173 15.22 -15.76 -24.55
N ASN A 174 16.48 -15.35 -24.71
CA ASN A 174 17.12 -15.19 -26.02
C ASN A 174 17.34 -16.52 -26.77
N LYS A 175 17.41 -17.66 -26.05
CA LYS A 175 17.47 -19.00 -26.64
C LYS A 175 16.10 -19.50 -27.13
N LEU A 176 15.00 -18.84 -26.78
CA LEU A 176 13.66 -19.24 -27.20
C LEU A 176 13.41 -18.95 -28.68
N PRO A 177 12.64 -19.82 -29.37
CA PRO A 177 12.23 -19.56 -30.74
C PRO A 177 11.36 -18.30 -30.82
N PHE A 178 11.38 -17.62 -31.97
CA PHE A 178 10.81 -16.27 -32.11
C PHE A 178 9.35 -16.14 -31.66
N TYR A 179 8.53 -17.17 -31.87
CA TYR A 179 7.12 -17.18 -31.49
C TYR A 179 6.89 -17.16 -29.98
N ALA A 180 7.84 -17.69 -29.18
CA ALA A 180 7.80 -17.64 -27.73
C ALA A 180 8.32 -16.31 -27.15
N ARG A 181 8.89 -15.44 -27.99
CA ARG A 181 9.40 -14.10 -27.64
C ARG A 181 8.41 -12.96 -27.97
N LEU A 182 7.17 -13.27 -28.36
CA LEU A 182 6.12 -12.28 -28.60
C LEU A 182 5.64 -11.59 -27.30
N GLY A 183 5.86 -12.22 -26.14
CA GLY A 183 5.64 -11.62 -24.83
C GLY A 183 6.78 -10.68 -24.40
N PRO A 184 6.53 -9.77 -23.45
CA PRO A 184 7.54 -8.83 -22.97
C PRO A 184 8.74 -9.58 -22.34
N PRO A 185 9.99 -9.13 -22.56
CA PRO A 185 11.17 -9.75 -21.98
C PRO A 185 11.17 -9.61 -20.45
N PRO A 186 11.91 -10.47 -19.72
CA PRO A 186 12.09 -10.31 -18.28
C PRO A 186 12.72 -8.94 -17.98
N LYS A 187 11.97 -8.06 -17.29
CA LYS A 187 12.42 -6.71 -16.95
C LYS A 187 13.20 -6.74 -15.63
N SER A 188 14.38 -6.12 -15.61
CA SER A 188 14.92 -5.57 -14.36
C SER A 188 14.05 -4.38 -13.96
N ARG A 189 13.76 -4.21 -12.66
CA ARG A 189 13.04 -3.03 -12.15
C ARG A 189 13.90 -1.75 -12.16
N PHE A 190 15.16 -1.89 -12.56
CA PHE A 190 16.11 -0.80 -12.71
C PHE A 190 16.43 -0.65 -14.19
N THR A 191 16.15 0.54 -14.73
CA THR A 191 16.63 0.96 -16.03
C THR A 191 18.01 1.60 -15.83
N CYS A 192 19.01 1.13 -16.58
CA CYS A 192 20.35 1.74 -16.58
C CYS A 192 20.28 3.01 -17.42
N CYS A 193 20.03 4.16 -16.79
CA CYS A 193 20.24 5.47 -17.39
C CYS A 193 21.54 6.04 -16.83
N ASN A 194 22.50 6.33 -17.71
CA ASN A 194 23.80 6.93 -17.37
C ASN A 194 24.59 6.24 -16.24
N GLY A 195 24.60 4.90 -16.21
CA GLY A 195 25.46 4.14 -15.30
C GLY A 195 25.01 4.08 -13.83
N TYR A 196 23.79 4.55 -13.52
CA TYR A 196 23.18 4.41 -12.19
C TYR A 196 21.84 3.66 -12.27
N LEU A 197 21.53 2.88 -11.22
CA LEU A 197 20.27 2.13 -11.09
C LEU A 197 19.15 3.08 -10.67
N VAL A 198 18.21 3.37 -11.58
CA VAL A 198 17.00 4.17 -11.28
C VAL A 198 15.76 3.28 -11.29
N SER A 199 14.92 3.40 -10.25
CA SER A 199 13.66 2.67 -10.11
C SER A 199 12.57 3.30 -10.99
N ASP A 200 11.87 2.50 -11.81
CA ASP A 200 10.85 2.91 -12.79
C ASP A 200 9.63 3.71 -12.24
N ARG A 201 9.60 4.08 -10.96
CA ARG A 201 8.51 4.89 -10.36
C ARG A 201 8.59 6.38 -10.67
N GLU A 202 9.75 6.92 -11.04
CA GLU A 202 9.91 8.38 -11.21
C GLU A 202 9.53 8.89 -12.61
N ASN A 203 9.32 8.01 -13.60
CA ASN A 203 9.12 8.45 -14.99
C ASN A 203 7.64 8.51 -15.44
N ARG A 204 6.69 8.60 -14.50
CA ARG A 204 5.25 8.70 -14.81
C ARG A 204 4.61 10.06 -14.51
N PHE A 205 5.41 11.04 -14.09
CA PHE A 205 5.01 12.45 -13.96
C PHE A 205 5.86 13.29 -14.90
N ASN A 206 5.61 13.22 -16.21
CA ASN A 206 5.98 14.26 -17.20
C ASN A 206 5.49 13.84 -18.59
N LEU A 207 4.17 13.92 -18.81
CA LEU A 207 3.59 14.09 -20.15
C LEU A 207 2.41 15.05 -19.99
N GLY A 208 2.76 16.34 -20.00
CA GLY A 208 1.84 17.47 -20.03
C GLY A 208 2.61 18.66 -20.61
N SER A 209 2.67 18.72 -21.93
CA SER A 209 2.94 19.92 -22.72
C SER A 209 1.81 20.06 -23.72
#